data_AF-G5J743-F1
#
_entry.id   AF-G5J743-F1
#
_cell.length_a   1.000
_cell.length_b   1.000
_cell.length_c   1.000
_cell.angle_alpha   90.00
_cell.angle_beta   90.00
_cell.angle_gamma   90.00
#
_symmetry.space_group_name_H-M   'P 1'
#
loop_
_entity.id
_entity.type
_entity.pdbx_description
1 polymer ?
#
loop_
_entity_poly.entity_id
_entity_poly.type
_entity_poly.pdbx_seq_one_letter_code
_entity_poly.pdbx_strand_id
1 'polypeptide(L)'
;MDRETFEGIYYNKLTSKQKQALQGFLSGLSDSDIAYTMDATHRATATKHLTNVGTKFGFPPEIEPDYRFILVELFAQYLPELVSNEVLKKYGLFNQEIRFPEGAEPLKSPFYEPRSVEESCYSEIREPGALIRVKAPRKMGKTSLIKRIIEHGKKQSFKTVYLNFSLIEKQKMSRQVQFLNSFFDYILLQLSLPDSGEREDFNMLKLTYQLEILLKQIPEGIILALDEIDQLFEYPEIYQNFFPMLRYWNEQGNESETWEKLRILVAHST
;
A
#
# COMPACT_ATOMS: atom_id res chain seq x y z
N MET A 1 0.13 36.99 5.91
CA MET A 1 1.09 37.49 6.92
C MET A 1 2.47 36.96 6.55
N ASP A 2 3.57 37.68 6.79
CA ASP A 2 4.92 37.14 6.55
C ASP A 2 5.45 36.34 7.76
N ARG A 3 6.56 35.62 7.56
CA ARG A 3 7.14 34.74 8.58
C ARG A 3 7.62 35.51 9.82
N GLU A 4 8.22 36.68 9.64
CA GLU A 4 8.75 37.48 10.74
C GLU A 4 7.62 38.01 11.64
N THR A 5 6.52 38.47 11.05
CA THR A 5 5.32 38.90 11.78
C THR A 5 4.69 37.73 12.53
N PHE A 6 4.60 36.56 11.89
CA PHE A 6 4.07 35.35 12.52
C PHE A 6 4.91 34.94 13.74
N GLU A 7 6.22 34.82 13.58
CA GLU A 7 7.14 34.44 14.67
C GLU A 7 7.13 35.47 15.80
N GLY A 8 7.07 36.77 15.46
CA GLY A 8 6.93 37.85 16.43
C GLY A 8 5.64 37.74 17.26
N ILE A 9 4.51 37.36 16.66
CA ILE A 9 3.25 37.14 17.39
C ILE A 9 3.34 35.88 18.25
N TYR A 10 3.74 34.76 17.65
CA TYR A 10 3.76 33.46 18.32
C TYR A 10 4.74 33.45 19.50
N TYR A 11 6.00 33.83 19.29
CA TYR A 11 7.02 33.74 20.34
C TYR A 11 6.88 34.83 21.39
N ASN A 12 6.59 36.07 20.98
CA ASN A 12 6.70 37.23 21.87
C ASN A 12 5.36 37.79 22.37
N LYS A 13 4.26 37.61 21.63
CA LYS A 13 2.95 38.19 22.01
C LYS A 13 1.98 37.19 22.65
N LEU A 14 2.10 35.89 22.38
CA LEU A 14 1.24 34.89 23.02
C LEU A 14 1.71 34.55 24.44
N THR A 15 0.76 34.50 25.39
CA THR A 15 1.05 34.05 26.76
C THR A 15 1.17 32.53 26.83
N SER A 16 1.77 32.00 27.90
CA SER A 16 1.90 30.54 28.09
C SER A 16 0.55 29.82 28.04
N LYS A 17 -0.49 30.38 28.66
CA LYS A 17 -1.86 29.82 28.61
C LYS A 17 -2.46 29.85 27.18
N GLN A 18 -2.17 30.89 26.41
CA GLN A 18 -2.61 30.96 25.01
C GLN A 18 -1.89 29.93 24.13
N LYS A 19 -0.57 29.76 24.33
CA LYS A 19 0.22 28.72 23.64
C LYS A 19 -0.29 27.33 23.99
N GLN A 20 -0.61 27.06 25.26
CA GLN A 20 -1.17 25.80 25.69
C GLN A 20 -2.54 25.51 25.04
N ALA A 21 -3.45 26.49 25.04
CA ALA A 21 -4.75 26.34 24.39
C ALA A 21 -4.62 26.07 22.88
N LEU A 22 -3.73 26.82 22.22
CA LEU A 22 -3.42 26.67 20.80
C LEU A 22 -2.82 25.31 20.48
N GLN A 23 -1.84 24.84 21.27
CA GLN A 23 -1.25 23.51 21.08
C GLN A 23 -2.29 22.39 21.25
N GLY A 24 -3.13 22.48 22.28
CA GLY A 24 -4.24 21.53 22.46
C GLY A 24 -5.17 21.50 21.25
N PHE A 25 -5.54 22.68 20.74
CA PHE A 25 -6.36 22.81 19.53
C PHE A 25 -5.70 22.21 18.28
N LEU A 26 -4.43 22.54 18.00
CA LEU A 26 -3.70 22.03 16.84
C LEU A 26 -3.40 20.51 16.93
N SER A 27 -3.39 19.96 18.15
CA SER A 27 -3.28 18.52 18.40
C SER A 27 -4.60 17.75 18.24
N GLY A 28 -5.74 18.44 18.06
CA GLY A 28 -7.04 17.81 17.80
C GLY A 28 -7.97 17.72 19.01
N LEU A 29 -7.59 18.26 20.17
CA LEU A 29 -8.42 18.24 21.38
C LEU A 29 -9.68 19.12 21.23
N SER A 30 -10.75 18.73 21.92
CA SER A 30 -11.96 19.55 22.02
C SER A 30 -11.74 20.74 22.97
N ASP A 31 -12.55 21.80 22.84
CA ASP A 31 -12.49 22.95 23.77
C ASP A 31 -12.65 22.53 25.24
N SER A 32 -13.40 21.46 25.52
CA SER A 32 -13.56 20.92 26.87
C SER A 32 -12.28 20.25 27.37
N ASP A 33 -11.63 19.45 26.53
CA ASP A 33 -10.39 18.76 26.89
C ASP A 33 -9.24 19.77 27.04
N ILE A 34 -9.17 20.77 26.16
CA ILE A 34 -8.21 21.87 26.28
C ILE A 34 -8.42 22.59 27.62
N ALA A 35 -9.66 22.93 27.99
CA ALA A 35 -9.93 23.57 29.28
C ALA A 35 -9.46 22.70 30.46
N TYR A 36 -9.68 21.39 30.40
CA TYR A 36 -9.19 20.45 31.41
C TYR A 36 -7.66 20.47 31.54
N THR A 37 -6.92 20.48 30.42
CA THR A 37 -5.44 20.57 30.46
C THR A 37 -4.93 21.87 31.08
N MET A 38 -5.75 22.92 31.10
CA MET A 38 -5.43 24.24 31.64
C MET A 38 -5.93 24.45 33.07
N ASP A 39 -6.31 23.38 33.77
CA ASP A 39 -6.93 23.41 35.11
C ASP A 39 -8.19 24.28 35.16
N ALA A 40 -8.98 24.31 34.08
CA ALA A 40 -10.22 25.06 33.98
C ALA A 40 -11.43 24.13 33.88
N THR A 41 -12.52 24.52 34.55
CA THR A 41 -13.77 23.73 34.62
C THR A 41 -14.72 23.97 33.46
N HIS A 42 -14.57 25.06 32.71
CA HIS A 42 -15.48 25.45 31.64
C HIS A 42 -14.78 25.55 30.29
N ARG A 43 -15.34 24.89 29.26
CA ARG A 43 -14.89 24.98 27.85
C ARG A 43 -14.73 26.42 27.33
N ALA A 44 -15.52 27.35 27.87
CA ALA A 44 -15.47 28.77 27.52
C ALA A 44 -14.09 29.39 27.76
N THR A 45 -13.32 28.87 28.72
CA THR A 45 -11.93 29.30 28.98
C THR A 45 -11.03 29.01 27.78
N ALA A 46 -11.10 27.79 27.23
CA ALA A 46 -10.35 27.42 26.03
C ALA A 46 -10.79 28.26 24.83
N THR A 47 -12.11 28.37 24.60
CA THR A 47 -12.66 29.20 23.52
C THR A 47 -12.16 30.64 23.61
N LYS A 48 -12.19 31.26 24.79
CA LYS A 48 -11.69 32.62 25.02
C LYS A 48 -10.20 32.76 24.72
N HIS A 49 -9.38 31.80 25.12
CA HIS A 49 -7.96 31.82 24.78
C HIS A 49 -7.71 31.69 23.28
N LEU A 50 -8.41 30.79 22.60
CA LEU A 50 -8.31 30.62 21.14
C LEU A 50 -8.79 31.86 20.38
N THR A 51 -9.90 32.47 20.78
CA THR A 51 -10.39 33.73 20.22
C THR A 51 -9.33 34.83 20.36
N ASN A 52 -8.75 34.99 21.55
CA ASN A 52 -7.70 35.98 21.78
C ASN A 52 -6.43 35.70 20.95
N VAL A 53 -6.12 34.44 20.68
CA VAL A 53 -5.04 34.06 19.77
C VAL A 53 -5.39 34.51 18.35
N GLY A 54 -6.58 34.18 17.85
CA GLY A 54 -7.07 34.63 16.54
C GLY A 54 -6.97 36.15 16.37
N THR A 55 -7.50 36.90 17.34
CA THR A 55 -7.41 38.37 17.35
C THR A 55 -5.96 38.88 17.32
N LYS A 56 -5.03 38.26 18.05
CA LYS A 56 -3.61 38.65 18.03
C LYS A 56 -2.93 38.39 16.69
N PHE A 57 -3.39 37.38 15.95
CA PHE A 57 -2.99 37.12 14.57
C PHE A 57 -3.71 38.00 13.54
N GLY A 58 -4.67 38.82 13.95
CA GLY A 58 -5.43 39.71 13.08
C GLY A 58 -6.73 39.10 12.53
N PHE A 59 -7.18 37.97 13.10
CA PHE A 59 -8.37 37.23 12.68
C PHE A 59 -9.34 37.10 13.86
N PRO A 60 -10.07 38.16 14.22
CA PRO A 60 -11.11 38.07 15.23
C PRO A 60 -12.32 37.25 14.69
N PRO A 61 -13.19 36.72 15.58
CA PRO A 61 -14.23 35.76 15.22
C PRO A 61 -15.26 36.24 14.19
N GLU A 62 -15.36 37.55 13.99
CA GLU A 62 -16.32 38.18 13.09
C GLU A 62 -15.88 38.15 11.62
N ILE A 63 -14.65 37.70 11.33
CA ILE A 63 -14.11 37.58 9.97
C ILE A 63 -14.40 36.18 9.41
N GLU A 64 -14.80 36.13 8.13
CA GLU A 64 -14.80 34.91 7.32
C GLU A 64 -13.53 34.79 6.46
N PRO A 65 -12.93 33.59 6.33
CA PRO A 65 -13.32 32.33 6.96
C PRO A 65 -13.03 32.32 8.48
N ASP A 66 -13.66 31.38 9.20
CA ASP A 66 -13.55 31.25 10.66
C ASP A 66 -12.09 31.29 11.14
N TYR A 67 -11.83 32.06 12.20
CA TYR A 67 -10.48 32.27 12.73
C TYR A 67 -9.73 30.96 13.05
N ARG A 68 -10.43 29.87 13.40
CA ARG A 68 -9.79 28.57 13.65
C ARG A 68 -9.27 27.94 12.37
N PHE A 69 -9.99 28.07 11.26
CA PHE A 69 -9.51 27.64 9.95
C PHE A 69 -8.21 28.39 9.60
N ILE A 70 -8.22 29.72 9.73
CA ILE A 70 -7.06 30.56 9.42
C ILE A 70 -5.87 30.23 10.33
N LEU A 71 -6.09 29.97 11.62
CA LEU A 71 -5.04 29.51 12.52
C LEU A 71 -4.46 28.16 12.08
N VAL A 72 -5.28 27.20 11.65
CA VAL A 72 -4.76 25.91 11.17
C VAL A 72 -3.93 26.11 9.90
N GLU A 73 -4.40 26.93 8.96
CA GLU A 73 -3.68 27.25 7.72
C GLU A 73 -2.31 27.90 7.99
N LEU A 74 -2.29 28.93 8.84
CA LEU A 74 -1.05 29.63 9.21
C LEU A 74 -0.03 28.71 9.90
N PHE A 75 -0.48 27.90 10.85
CA PHE A 75 0.42 27.00 11.57
C PHE A 75 0.86 25.83 10.69
N ALA A 76 0.02 25.33 9.78
CA ALA A 76 0.44 24.36 8.78
C ALA A 76 1.54 24.92 7.85
N GLN A 77 1.50 26.22 7.55
CA GLN A 77 2.49 26.88 6.71
C GLN A 77 3.82 27.15 7.44
N TYR A 78 3.78 27.65 8.68
CA TYR A 78 4.99 28.17 9.36
C TYR A 78 5.55 27.28 10.46
N LEU A 79 4.74 26.44 11.12
CA LEU A 79 5.13 25.49 12.17
C LEU A 79 4.36 24.16 12.04
N PRO A 80 4.51 23.45 10.90
CA PRO A 80 3.73 22.25 10.58
C PRO A 80 3.85 21.14 11.65
N GLU A 81 4.96 21.08 12.38
CA GLU A 81 5.21 20.14 13.47
C GLU A 81 4.24 20.28 14.66
N LEU A 82 3.56 21.43 14.80
CA LEU A 82 2.57 21.67 15.84
C LEU A 82 1.15 21.24 15.44
N VAL A 83 0.92 20.94 14.15
CA VAL A 83 -0.42 20.62 13.63
C VAL A 83 -0.54 19.12 13.38
N SER A 84 -1.47 18.47 14.07
CA SER A 84 -1.73 17.06 13.86
C SER A 84 -2.36 16.79 12.49
N ASN A 85 -2.07 15.60 11.95
CA ASN A 85 -2.67 15.13 10.70
C ASN A 85 -4.21 15.08 10.77
N GLU A 86 -4.78 14.80 11.95
CA GLU A 86 -6.22 14.78 12.16
C GLU A 86 -6.84 16.18 12.00
N VAL A 87 -6.18 17.21 12.55
CA VAL A 87 -6.60 18.61 12.40
C VAL A 87 -6.46 19.06 10.95
N LEU A 88 -5.34 18.78 10.29
CA LEU A 88 -5.18 19.09 8.87
C LEU A 88 -6.29 18.47 8.02
N LYS A 89 -6.67 17.20 8.29
CA LYS A 89 -7.77 16.53 7.59
C LYS A 89 -9.11 17.20 7.86
N LYS A 90 -9.40 17.51 9.13
CA LYS A 90 -10.65 18.16 9.56
C LYS A 90 -10.88 19.50 8.85
N TYR A 91 -9.81 20.25 8.62
CA TYR A 91 -9.87 21.56 7.96
C TYR A 91 -9.58 21.52 6.45
N GLY A 92 -9.44 20.34 5.84
CA GLY A 92 -9.19 20.22 4.39
C GLY A 92 -7.81 20.70 3.94
N LEU A 93 -6.87 20.88 4.87
CA LEU A 93 -5.50 21.33 4.64
C LEU A 93 -4.49 20.17 4.62
N PHE A 94 -4.98 18.94 4.71
CA PHE A 94 -4.15 17.75 4.60
C PHE A 94 -3.75 17.53 3.14
N ASN A 95 -2.66 18.18 2.74
CA ASN A 95 -1.96 17.84 1.52
C ASN A 95 -1.29 16.47 1.69
N GLN A 96 -2.06 15.40 1.52
CA GLN A 96 -1.47 14.25 0.84
C GLN A 96 -1.18 14.73 -0.56
N GLU A 97 0.10 14.78 -0.92
CA GLU A 97 0.54 15.04 -2.29
C GLU A 97 -0.39 14.27 -3.23
N ILE A 98 -1.25 14.99 -3.97
CA ILE A 98 -2.02 14.39 -5.04
C ILE A 98 -0.97 13.99 -6.07
N ARG A 99 -0.62 12.72 -6.09
CA ARG A 99 0.37 12.19 -7.03
C ARG A 99 -0.31 12.01 -8.38
N PHE A 100 0.45 12.24 -9.44
CA PHE A 100 0.01 11.77 -10.75
C PHE A 100 -0.21 10.26 -10.67
N PRO A 101 -1.32 9.74 -11.25
CA PRO A 101 -1.63 8.31 -11.21
C PRO A 101 -0.65 7.55 -12.11
N GLU A 102 0.53 7.27 -11.56
CA GLU A 102 1.59 6.51 -12.21
C GLU A 102 1.77 5.16 -11.53
N GLY A 103 1.69 4.10 -12.34
CA GLY A 103 1.89 2.73 -11.86
C GLY A 103 0.76 2.22 -10.97
N ALA A 104 1.13 1.42 -9.97
CA ALA A 104 0.18 0.75 -9.10
C ALA A 104 -0.11 1.58 -7.85
N GLU A 105 -1.39 1.73 -7.51
CA GLU A 105 -1.84 2.51 -6.37
C GLU A 105 -1.41 1.86 -5.04
N PRO A 106 -0.73 2.60 -4.14
CA PRO A 106 -0.32 2.08 -2.84
C PRO A 106 -1.45 1.45 -2.03
N LEU A 107 -1.14 0.44 -1.22
CA LEU A 107 -2.12 -0.30 -0.40
C LEU A 107 -2.88 0.58 0.59
N LYS A 108 -2.20 1.60 1.13
CA LYS A 108 -2.75 2.54 2.13
C LYS A 108 -3.15 3.89 1.51
N SER A 109 -3.25 3.96 0.18
CA SER A 109 -3.66 5.19 -0.47
C SER A 109 -5.14 5.48 -0.22
N PRO A 110 -5.49 6.70 0.20
CA PRO A 110 -6.88 7.11 0.34
C PRO A 110 -7.53 7.49 -0.99
N PHE A 111 -6.75 7.56 -2.08
CA PHE A 111 -7.25 7.79 -3.43
C PHE A 111 -7.67 6.49 -4.15
N TYR A 112 -7.52 5.34 -3.48
CA TYR A 112 -7.95 4.08 -4.04
C TYR A 112 -9.45 3.89 -3.90
N GLU A 113 -10.14 3.84 -5.02
CA GLU A 113 -11.54 3.43 -5.09
C GLU A 113 -11.63 1.89 -5.19
N PRO A 114 -12.26 1.21 -4.20
CA PRO A 114 -12.45 -0.23 -4.23
C PRO A 114 -13.29 -0.69 -5.42
N ARG A 115 -12.97 -1.87 -5.94
CA ARG A 115 -13.63 -2.47 -7.10
C ARG A 115 -14.55 -3.60 -6.66
N SER A 116 -15.70 -3.73 -7.34
CA SER A 116 -16.68 -4.79 -7.06
C SER A 116 -16.13 -6.22 -7.15
N VAL A 117 -15.06 -6.43 -7.93
CA VAL A 117 -14.43 -7.75 -8.09
C VAL A 117 -13.53 -8.16 -6.93
N GLU A 118 -13.10 -7.23 -6.08
CA GLU A 118 -12.13 -7.52 -5.01
C GLU A 118 -12.62 -8.58 -4.03
N GLU A 119 -13.88 -8.49 -3.60
CA GLU A 119 -14.47 -9.46 -2.67
C GLU A 119 -14.46 -10.88 -3.25
N SER A 120 -14.78 -11.02 -4.54
CA SER A 120 -14.71 -12.32 -5.23
C SER A 120 -13.28 -12.85 -5.28
N CYS A 121 -12.28 -12.00 -5.56
CA CYS A 121 -10.87 -12.40 -5.54
C CYS A 121 -10.40 -12.79 -4.13
N TYR A 122 -10.85 -12.07 -3.10
CA TYR A 122 -10.53 -12.32 -1.70
C TYR A 122 -11.16 -13.60 -1.17
N SER A 123 -12.32 -14.00 -1.69
CA SER A 123 -12.93 -15.30 -1.41
C SER A 123 -12.17 -16.39 -2.16
N GLU A 124 -11.99 -16.24 -3.47
CA GLU A 124 -11.36 -17.24 -4.34
C GLU A 124 -9.94 -17.59 -3.88
N ILE A 125 -9.13 -16.62 -3.46
CA ILE A 125 -7.74 -16.89 -3.04
C ILE A 125 -7.64 -17.81 -1.80
N ARG A 126 -8.75 -17.99 -1.06
CA ARG A 126 -8.80 -18.91 0.09
C ARG A 126 -8.96 -20.35 -0.34
N GLU A 127 -9.66 -20.58 -1.45
CA GLU A 127 -10.01 -21.91 -1.92
C GLU A 127 -8.77 -22.74 -2.28
N PRO A 128 -8.70 -24.03 -1.90
CA PRO A 128 -7.60 -24.92 -2.29
C PRO A 128 -7.29 -24.86 -3.79
N GLY A 129 -6.01 -24.75 -4.15
CA GLY A 129 -5.57 -24.74 -5.55
C GLY A 129 -5.99 -23.53 -6.40
N ALA A 130 -6.53 -22.46 -5.82
CA ALA A 130 -7.18 -21.38 -6.57
C ALA A 130 -6.35 -20.78 -7.72
N LEU A 131 -7.05 -20.39 -8.79
CA LEU A 131 -6.49 -19.66 -9.94
C LEU A 131 -7.30 -18.40 -10.23
N ILE A 132 -6.69 -17.24 -9.97
CA ILE A 132 -7.27 -15.94 -10.30
C ILE A 132 -6.58 -15.36 -11.53
N ARG A 133 -7.37 -15.01 -12.55
CA ARG A 133 -6.88 -14.40 -13.80
C ARG A 133 -7.39 -12.98 -13.92
N VAL A 134 -6.49 -12.01 -13.82
CA VAL A 134 -6.77 -10.57 -13.98
C VAL A 134 -6.45 -10.16 -15.41
N LYS A 135 -7.49 -9.97 -16.22
CA LYS A 135 -7.39 -9.61 -17.63
C LYS A 135 -7.99 -8.22 -17.87
N ALA A 136 -7.19 -7.29 -18.37
CA ALA A 136 -7.63 -5.95 -18.73
C ALA A 136 -6.55 -5.24 -19.59
N PRO A 137 -6.88 -4.18 -20.33
CA PRO A 137 -5.89 -3.33 -20.99
C PRO A 137 -4.80 -2.79 -20.06
N ARG A 138 -3.69 -2.30 -20.64
CA ARG A 138 -2.62 -1.63 -19.88
C ARG A 138 -3.19 -0.43 -19.11
N LYS A 139 -2.60 -0.15 -17.94
CA LYS A 139 -2.98 0.98 -17.04
C LYS A 139 -4.39 0.92 -16.43
N MET A 140 -5.11 -0.19 -16.51
CA MET A 140 -6.40 -0.39 -15.81
C MET A 140 -6.25 -0.80 -14.31
N GLY A 141 -5.04 -0.63 -13.74
CA GLY A 141 -4.73 -0.97 -12.34
C GLY A 141 -4.80 -2.46 -12.01
N LYS A 142 -4.39 -3.34 -12.95
CA LYS A 142 -4.23 -4.78 -12.69
C LYS A 142 -3.26 -5.04 -11.53
N THR A 143 -2.10 -4.41 -11.58
CA THR A 143 -1.08 -4.49 -10.52
C THR A 143 -1.59 -4.01 -9.16
N SER A 144 -2.42 -2.95 -9.13
CA SER A 144 -3.04 -2.47 -7.89
C SER A 144 -3.94 -3.53 -7.25
N LEU A 145 -4.71 -4.26 -8.07
CA LEU A 145 -5.56 -5.36 -7.63
C LEU A 145 -4.72 -6.56 -7.16
N ILE A 146 -3.69 -6.95 -7.92
CA ILE A 146 -2.78 -8.04 -7.53
C ILE A 146 -2.17 -7.78 -6.15
N LYS A 147 -1.61 -6.58 -5.94
CA LYS A 147 -0.98 -6.21 -4.66
C LYS A 147 -1.95 -6.31 -3.49
N ARG A 148 -3.23 -6.00 -3.69
CA ARG A 148 -4.27 -6.09 -2.66
C ARG A 148 -4.67 -7.53 -2.36
N ILE A 149 -4.81 -8.38 -3.38
CA ILE A 149 -5.04 -9.82 -3.19
C ILE A 149 -3.88 -10.45 -2.40
N ILE A 150 -2.64 -10.10 -2.74
CA ILE A 150 -1.44 -10.54 -2.01
C ILE A 150 -1.48 -10.08 -0.56
N GLU A 151 -1.78 -8.80 -0.30
CA GLU A 151 -1.87 -8.26 1.06
C GLU A 151 -2.96 -8.98 1.88
N HIS A 152 -4.09 -9.27 1.26
CA HIS A 152 -5.16 -10.07 1.88
C HIS A 152 -4.73 -11.50 2.19
N GLY A 153 -3.97 -12.13 1.30
CA GLY A 153 -3.38 -13.46 1.52
C GLY A 153 -2.35 -13.48 2.65
N LYS A 154 -1.48 -12.47 2.73
CA LYS A 154 -0.52 -12.32 3.84
C LYS A 154 -1.20 -12.24 5.21
N LYS A 155 -2.35 -11.56 5.31
CA LYS A 155 -3.16 -11.50 6.53
C LYS A 155 -3.71 -12.86 6.97
N GLN A 156 -3.71 -13.84 6.07
CA GLN A 156 -4.10 -15.22 6.32
C GLN A 156 -2.88 -16.15 6.41
N SER A 157 -1.69 -15.59 6.62
CA SER A 157 -0.41 -16.29 6.79
C SER A 157 0.16 -16.99 5.55
N PHE A 158 -0.46 -16.86 4.37
CA PHE A 158 0.13 -17.38 3.13
C PHE A 158 1.51 -16.78 2.88
N LYS A 159 2.46 -17.59 2.43
CA LYS A 159 3.69 -17.09 1.83
C LYS A 159 3.36 -16.55 0.44
N THR A 160 4.07 -15.52 0.00
CA THR A 160 3.74 -14.84 -1.25
C THR A 160 4.97 -14.65 -2.10
N VAL A 161 4.87 -15.04 -3.37
CA VAL A 161 5.84 -14.72 -4.42
C VAL A 161 5.14 -13.81 -5.43
N TYR A 162 5.69 -12.63 -5.69
CA TYR A 162 5.23 -11.68 -6.68
C TYR A 162 6.33 -11.45 -7.71
N LEU A 163 6.12 -11.90 -8.94
CA LEU A 163 7.02 -11.70 -10.06
C LEU A 163 6.39 -10.77 -11.09
N ASN A 164 7.04 -9.65 -11.37
CA ASN A 164 6.70 -8.81 -12.52
C ASN A 164 7.66 -9.13 -13.67
N PHE A 165 7.12 -9.65 -14.77
CA PHE A 165 7.91 -10.02 -15.94
C PHE A 165 8.57 -8.81 -16.64
N SER A 166 8.05 -7.59 -16.45
CA SER A 166 8.67 -6.37 -17.00
C SER A 166 10.01 -5.99 -16.40
N LEU A 167 10.34 -6.57 -15.26
CA LEU A 167 11.62 -6.34 -14.58
C LEU A 167 12.66 -7.41 -14.89
N ILE A 168 12.28 -8.47 -15.62
CA ILE A 168 13.19 -9.57 -15.96
C ILE A 168 13.96 -9.17 -17.22
N GLU A 169 15.29 -9.24 -17.14
CA GLU A 169 16.16 -8.94 -18.27
C GLU A 169 15.89 -9.89 -19.44
N LYS A 170 15.80 -9.35 -20.66
CA LYS A 170 15.54 -10.14 -21.89
C LYS A 170 16.49 -11.32 -22.08
N GLN A 171 17.75 -11.19 -21.64
CA GLN A 171 18.74 -12.28 -21.71
C GLN A 171 18.30 -13.52 -20.90
N LYS A 172 17.65 -13.32 -19.75
CA LYS A 172 17.12 -14.40 -18.90
C LYS A 172 15.88 -15.07 -19.50
N MET A 173 15.21 -14.42 -20.45
CA MET A 173 14.10 -14.97 -21.23
C MET A 173 14.52 -15.54 -22.59
N SER A 174 15.83 -15.58 -22.90
CA SER A 174 16.29 -15.99 -24.24
C SER A 174 16.32 -17.51 -24.44
N ARG A 175 16.48 -18.29 -23.36
CA ARG A 175 16.57 -19.76 -23.39
C ARG A 175 15.74 -20.37 -22.28
N GLN A 176 15.06 -21.47 -22.57
CA GLN A 176 14.18 -22.14 -21.61
C GLN A 176 14.89 -22.49 -20.28
N VAL A 177 16.07 -23.12 -20.34
CA VAL A 177 16.79 -23.54 -19.12
C VAL A 177 17.15 -22.32 -18.24
N GLN A 178 17.62 -21.23 -18.85
CA GLN A 178 17.98 -19.99 -18.13
C GLN A 178 16.75 -19.33 -17.52
N PHE A 179 15.64 -19.29 -18.26
CA PHE A 179 14.38 -18.77 -17.78
C PHE A 179 13.86 -19.56 -16.58
N LEU A 180 13.84 -20.89 -16.66
CA LEU A 180 13.32 -21.74 -15.59
C LEU A 180 14.18 -21.68 -14.33
N ASN A 181 15.51 -21.66 -14.47
CA ASN A 181 16.41 -21.44 -13.33
C ASN A 181 16.12 -20.09 -12.70
N SER A 182 16.15 -19.01 -13.49
CA SER A 182 15.88 -17.65 -12.99
C SER A 182 14.51 -17.52 -12.32
N PHE A 183 13.48 -18.18 -12.87
CA PHE A 183 12.13 -18.19 -12.33
C PHE A 183 12.08 -18.87 -10.96
N PHE A 184 12.73 -20.03 -10.82
CA PHE A 184 12.74 -20.76 -9.55
C PHE A 184 13.62 -20.08 -8.51
N ASP A 185 14.78 -19.56 -8.90
CA ASP A 185 15.66 -18.82 -7.98
C ASP A 185 14.97 -17.56 -7.45
N TYR A 186 14.12 -16.93 -8.27
CA TYR A 186 13.27 -15.83 -7.82
C TYR A 186 12.22 -16.26 -6.78
N ILE A 187 11.60 -17.43 -6.97
CA ILE A 187 10.68 -18.01 -5.99
C ILE A 187 11.41 -18.24 -4.66
N LEU A 188 12.59 -18.88 -4.69
CA LEU A 188 13.40 -19.14 -3.49
C LEU A 188 13.79 -17.85 -2.79
N LEU A 189 14.27 -16.86 -3.55
CA LEU A 189 14.69 -15.55 -3.03
C LEU A 189 13.55 -14.86 -2.27
N GLN A 190 12.35 -14.80 -2.84
CA GLN A 190 11.22 -14.15 -2.18
C GLN A 190 10.71 -14.90 -0.96
N LEU A 191 10.93 -16.21 -0.92
CA LEU A 191 10.63 -17.04 0.25
C LEU A 191 11.77 -17.05 1.28
N SER A 192 12.85 -16.27 1.05
CA SER A 192 14.04 -16.23 1.91
C SER A 192 14.70 -17.61 2.09
N LEU A 193 14.66 -18.42 1.04
CA LEU A 193 15.28 -19.73 0.98
C LEU A 193 16.63 -19.64 0.25
N PRO A 194 17.61 -20.51 0.61
CA PRO A 194 18.92 -20.48 -0.01
C PRO A 194 18.83 -20.77 -1.51
N ASP A 195 19.70 -20.12 -2.27
CA ASP A 195 19.89 -20.45 -3.67
C ASP A 195 20.40 -21.89 -3.79
N SER A 196 19.81 -22.58 -4.74
CA SER A 196 20.11 -23.94 -5.17
C SER A 196 21.22 -24.04 -6.20
N GLY A 197 21.67 -22.91 -6.77
CA GLY A 197 22.68 -22.85 -7.83
C GLY A 197 22.13 -23.15 -9.22
N GLU A 198 22.98 -22.94 -10.23
CA GLU A 198 22.63 -23.15 -11.64
C GLU A 198 22.48 -24.65 -11.96
N ARG A 199 21.40 -25.01 -12.67
CA ARG A 199 21.08 -26.39 -13.03
C ARG A 199 21.13 -26.55 -14.56
N GLU A 200 22.11 -27.31 -15.05
CA GLU A 200 22.40 -27.43 -16.49
C GLU A 200 21.26 -28.08 -17.31
N ASP A 201 20.50 -29.00 -16.73
CA ASP A 201 19.40 -29.71 -17.40
C ASP A 201 18.04 -29.39 -16.76
N PHE A 202 17.79 -28.12 -16.43
CA PHE A 202 16.53 -27.71 -15.80
C PHE A 202 15.41 -27.56 -16.81
N ASN A 203 14.32 -28.28 -16.59
CA ASN A 203 13.16 -28.34 -17.46
C ASN A 203 11.85 -28.26 -16.66
N MET A 204 10.71 -28.21 -17.36
CA MET A 204 9.39 -28.04 -16.74
C MET A 204 9.06 -29.12 -15.70
N LEU A 205 9.46 -30.38 -15.96
CA LEU A 205 9.25 -31.49 -15.03
C LEU A 205 10.06 -31.32 -13.75
N LYS A 206 11.35 -30.97 -13.89
CA LYS A 206 12.21 -30.71 -12.72
C LYS A 206 11.75 -29.50 -11.93
N LEU A 207 11.31 -28.43 -12.59
CA LEU A 207 10.72 -27.27 -11.93
C LEU A 207 9.46 -27.65 -11.13
N THR A 208 8.56 -28.44 -11.74
CA THR A 208 7.35 -28.94 -11.09
C THR A 208 7.70 -29.76 -9.84
N TYR A 209 8.66 -30.68 -9.94
CA TYR A 209 9.11 -31.50 -8.82
C TYR A 209 9.74 -30.67 -7.69
N GLN A 210 10.58 -29.68 -8.03
CA GLN A 210 11.18 -28.78 -7.05
C GLN A 210 10.13 -27.90 -6.35
N LEU A 211 9.13 -27.42 -7.09
CA LEU A 211 8.00 -26.68 -6.51
C LEU A 211 7.16 -27.57 -5.59
N GLU A 212 6.93 -28.83 -5.95
CA GLU A 212 6.20 -29.78 -5.09
C GLU A 212 6.94 -30.03 -3.77
N ILE A 213 8.26 -30.22 -3.80
CA ILE A 213 9.09 -30.33 -2.60
C ILE A 213 8.94 -29.08 -1.73
N LEU A 214 8.99 -27.90 -2.35
CA LEU A 214 8.83 -26.63 -1.67
C LEU A 214 7.45 -26.49 -1.01
N LEU A 215 6.37 -26.89 -1.70
CA LEU A 215 5.01 -26.89 -1.15
C LEU A 215 4.84 -27.84 0.05
N LYS A 216 5.58 -28.96 0.09
CA LYS A 216 5.60 -29.86 1.25
C LYS A 216 6.24 -29.22 2.48
N GLN A 217 7.19 -28.29 2.28
CA GLN A 217 7.91 -27.60 3.35
C GLN A 217 7.17 -26.37 3.89
N ILE A 218 6.18 -25.85 3.15
CA ILE A 218 5.43 -24.63 3.51
C ILE A 218 3.97 -24.99 3.78
N PRO A 219 3.61 -25.32 5.04
CA PRO A 219 2.25 -25.74 5.38
C PRO A 219 1.21 -24.64 5.19
N GLU A 220 1.59 -23.36 5.28
CA GLU A 220 0.69 -22.22 5.11
C GLU A 220 0.26 -21.99 3.65
N GLY A 221 0.95 -22.63 2.70
CA GLY A 221 0.73 -22.43 1.27
C GLY A 221 1.39 -21.18 0.68
N ILE A 222 1.39 -21.13 -0.65
CA ILE A 222 2.11 -20.13 -1.44
C ILE A 222 1.15 -19.48 -2.44
N ILE A 223 1.08 -18.15 -2.41
CA ILE A 223 0.48 -17.35 -3.48
C ILE A 223 1.59 -16.99 -4.47
N LEU A 224 1.53 -17.57 -5.67
CA LEU A 224 2.37 -17.24 -6.81
C LEU A 224 1.65 -16.25 -7.72
N ALA A 225 2.03 -14.97 -7.59
CA ALA A 225 1.50 -13.87 -8.38
C ALA A 225 2.45 -13.52 -9.53
N LEU A 226 1.95 -13.65 -10.76
CA LEU A 226 2.65 -13.41 -12.02
C LEU A 226 2.01 -12.21 -12.71
N ASP A 227 2.68 -11.05 -12.66
CA ASP A 227 2.24 -9.80 -13.28
C ASP A 227 2.96 -9.55 -14.61
N GLU A 228 2.27 -8.89 -15.54
CA GLU A 228 2.73 -8.65 -16.92
C GLU A 228 3.19 -9.91 -17.65
N ILE A 229 2.55 -11.06 -17.39
CA ILE A 229 2.96 -12.35 -17.97
C ILE A 229 2.85 -12.37 -19.51
N ASP A 230 2.10 -11.43 -20.11
CA ASP A 230 2.01 -11.25 -21.55
C ASP A 230 3.35 -10.93 -22.21
N GLN A 231 4.36 -10.48 -21.47
CA GLN A 231 5.72 -10.32 -22.01
C GLN A 231 6.33 -11.63 -22.51
N LEU A 232 5.90 -12.77 -21.96
CA LEU A 232 6.36 -14.07 -22.44
C LEU A 232 5.91 -14.37 -23.87
N PHE A 233 4.89 -13.69 -24.42
CA PHE A 233 4.45 -13.90 -25.79
C PHE A 233 5.52 -13.54 -26.84
N GLU A 234 6.52 -12.73 -26.48
CA GLU A 234 7.71 -12.46 -27.31
C GLU A 234 8.64 -13.69 -27.43
N TYR A 235 8.43 -14.73 -26.61
CA TYR A 235 9.32 -15.90 -26.48
C TYR A 235 8.56 -17.23 -26.65
N PRO A 236 8.22 -17.64 -27.90
CA PRO A 236 7.46 -18.86 -28.18
C PRO A 236 8.02 -20.14 -27.55
N GLU A 237 9.35 -20.30 -27.58
CA GLU A 237 10.02 -21.47 -27.01
C GLU A 237 9.79 -21.62 -25.49
N ILE A 238 9.47 -20.53 -24.80
CA ILE A 238 9.15 -20.53 -23.37
C ILE A 238 7.65 -20.70 -23.16
N TYR A 239 6.83 -19.79 -23.72
CA TYR A 239 5.42 -19.71 -23.33
C TYR A 239 4.62 -20.95 -23.75
N GLN A 240 4.99 -21.60 -24.86
CA GLN A 240 4.29 -22.78 -25.37
C GLN A 240 4.30 -23.94 -24.37
N ASN A 241 5.34 -24.07 -23.55
CA ASN A 241 5.46 -25.11 -22.54
C ASN A 241 5.16 -24.58 -21.12
N PHE A 242 5.47 -23.30 -20.86
CA PHE A 242 5.31 -22.71 -19.54
C PHE A 242 3.83 -22.54 -19.14
N PHE A 243 2.96 -22.07 -20.05
CA PHE A 243 1.54 -21.91 -19.71
C PHE A 243 0.79 -23.23 -19.51
N PRO A 244 1.02 -24.29 -20.32
CA PRO A 244 0.49 -25.61 -20.00
C PRO A 244 0.97 -26.12 -18.64
N MET A 245 2.23 -25.86 -18.25
CA MET A 245 2.73 -26.24 -16.93
C MET A 245 2.00 -25.49 -15.80
N LEU A 246 1.78 -24.18 -15.92
CA LEU A 246 0.97 -23.44 -14.93
C LEU A 246 -0.46 -23.96 -14.81
N ARG A 247 -1.06 -24.36 -15.94
CA ARG A 247 -2.38 -25.00 -15.96
C ARG A 247 -2.35 -26.33 -15.22
N TYR A 248 -1.36 -27.17 -15.54
CA TYR A 248 -1.16 -28.45 -14.87
C TYR A 248 -1.05 -28.28 -13.35
N TRP A 249 -0.27 -27.32 -12.86
CA TRP A 249 -0.17 -27.02 -11.43
C TRP A 249 -1.51 -26.65 -10.78
N ASN A 250 -2.34 -25.87 -11.47
CA ASN A 250 -3.69 -25.55 -10.99
C ASN A 250 -4.61 -26.78 -10.97
N GLU A 251 -4.59 -27.59 -12.03
CA GLU A 251 -5.41 -28.81 -12.13
C GLU A 251 -5.05 -29.82 -11.03
N GLN A 252 -3.75 -29.96 -10.72
CA GLN A 252 -3.27 -30.81 -9.62
C GLN A 252 -3.79 -30.37 -8.25
N GLY A 253 -4.18 -29.11 -8.09
CA GLY A 253 -4.82 -28.62 -6.88
C GLY A 253 -6.17 -29.28 -6.57
N ASN A 254 -6.79 -29.99 -7.53
CA ASN A 254 -8.02 -30.75 -7.29
C ASN A 254 -7.77 -32.20 -6.84
N GLU A 255 -6.54 -32.69 -7.01
CA GLU A 255 -6.21 -34.13 -6.85
C GLU A 255 -5.15 -34.37 -5.77
N SER A 256 -4.45 -33.33 -5.32
CA SER A 256 -3.31 -33.45 -4.42
C SER A 256 -3.36 -32.41 -3.31
N GLU A 257 -3.42 -32.88 -2.06
CA GLU A 257 -3.31 -32.05 -0.84
C GLU A 257 -2.03 -31.18 -0.82
N THR A 258 -0.99 -31.57 -1.54
CA THR A 258 0.22 -30.75 -1.68
C THR A 258 0.00 -29.57 -2.63
N TRP A 259 -0.60 -29.82 -3.79
CA TRP A 259 -0.87 -28.77 -4.79
C TRP A 259 -2.04 -27.87 -4.40
N GLU A 260 -2.96 -28.36 -3.56
CA GLU A 260 -3.97 -27.55 -2.86
C GLU A 260 -3.37 -26.39 -2.08
N LYS A 261 -2.06 -26.39 -1.76
CA LYS A 261 -1.36 -25.30 -1.06
C LYS A 261 -0.87 -24.20 -2.00
N LEU A 262 -0.89 -24.42 -3.31
CA LEU A 262 -0.53 -23.39 -4.29
C LEU A 262 -1.77 -22.55 -4.65
N ARG A 263 -1.59 -21.24 -4.74
CA ARG A 263 -2.55 -20.31 -5.32
C ARG A 263 -1.87 -19.58 -6.46
N ILE A 264 -2.47 -19.55 -7.64
CA ILE A 264 -1.88 -18.90 -8.81
C ILE A 264 -2.69 -17.64 -9.12
N LEU A 265 -2.02 -16.51 -9.19
CA LEU A 265 -2.59 -15.22 -9.58
C LEU A 265 -1.86 -14.75 -10.84
N VAL A 266 -2.57 -14.59 -11.94
CA VAL A 266 -1.97 -14.20 -13.23
C VAL A 266 -2.61 -12.92 -13.74
N ALA A 267 -1.79 -11.91 -14.07
CA ALA A 267 -2.24 -10.76 -14.83
C ALA A 267 -1.61 -10.73 -16.22
N HIS A 268 -2.45 -10.49 -17.22
CA HIS A 268 -2.00 -10.19 -18.58
C HIS A 268 -2.81 -9.04 -19.16
N SER A 269 -2.17 -8.32 -20.07
CA SER A 269 -2.83 -7.31 -20.90
C SER A 269 -3.46 -7.94 -22.14
N THR A 270 -4.54 -7.33 -22.62
CA THR A 270 -5.13 -7.57 -23.95
C THR A 270 -5.10 -6.31 -24.79
#